data_AF-A0A3D5KTI1-F1
#
_entry.id   AF-A0A3D5KTI1-F1
#
_cell.length_a   1.000
_cell.length_b   1.000
_cell.length_c   1.000
_cell.angle_alpha   90.00
_cell.angle_beta   90.00
_cell.angle_gamma   90.00
#
_symmetry.space_group_name_H-M   'P 1'
#
loop_
_entity.id
_entity.type
_entity.pdbx_description
1 polymer ?
#
loop_
_entity_poly.entity_id
_entity_poly.type
_entity_poly.pdbx_seq_one_letter_code
_entity_poly.pdbx_strand_id
1 'polypeptide(L)' 'MDFSSHDYFMTEALKEARKAFDNGEVPVGAIVVSQNKIIARAHNQTEQL' A
#
# COMPACT_ATOMS: atom_id res chain seq x y z
N MET A 1 -6.57 -19.21 -11.35
CA MET A 1 -6.38 -18.07 -10.43
C MET A 1 -5.19 -17.28 -10.94
N ASP A 2 -5.40 -16.01 -11.29
CA ASP A 2 -4.37 -15.14 -11.86
C ASP A 2 -3.49 -14.56 -10.73
N PHE A 3 -2.50 -15.34 -10.28
CA PHE A 3 -1.57 -14.93 -9.22
C PHE A 3 -0.72 -13.71 -9.61
N SER A 4 -0.50 -13.48 -10.91
CA SER A 4 0.30 -12.35 -11.42
C SER A 4 -0.29 -10.98 -11.05
N SER A 5 -1.61 -10.90 -10.84
CA SER A 5 -2.27 -9.66 -10.46
C SER A 5 -2.04 -9.31 -8.97
N HIS A 6 -2.02 -10.30 -8.08
CA HIS A 6 -1.88 -10.06 -6.64
C HIS A 6 -0.49 -9.54 -6.26
N ASP A 7 0.58 -10.09 -6.86
CA ASP A 7 1.95 -9.64 -6.58
C ASP A 7 2.19 -8.20 -7.03
N TYR A 8 1.62 -7.80 -8.17
CA TYR A 8 1.65 -6.41 -8.64
C TYR A 8 0.96 -5.46 -7.63
N PHE A 9 -0.26 -5.82 -7.20
CA PHE A 9 -1.00 -5.04 -6.21
C PHE A 9 -0.29 -4.99 -4.85
N MET A 10 0.26 -6.11 -4.40
CA MET A 10 1.00 -6.17 -3.14
C MET A 10 2.28 -5.34 -3.19
N THR A 11 2.99 -5.34 -4.32
CA THR A 11 4.17 -4.47 -4.52
C THR A 11 3.81 -2.99 -4.36
N GLU A 12 2.64 -2.58 -4.85
CA GLU A 12 2.14 -1.20 -4.68
C GLU A 12 1.80 -0.88 -3.22
N ALA A 13 1.22 -1.82 -2.47
CA ALA A 13 0.99 -1.66 -1.02
C ALA A 13 2.31 -1.57 -0.23
N LEU A 14 3.31 -2.38 -0.59
CA LEU A 14 4.64 -2.34 0.03
C LEU A 14 5.38 -1.01 -0.21
N LYS A 15 5.17 -0.36 -1.36
CA LYS A 15 5.69 0.99 -1.61
C LYS A 15 5.12 2.01 -0.62
N GLU A 16 3.83 1.92 -0.30
CA GLU A 16 3.22 2.78 0.72
C GLU A 16 3.74 2.44 2.13
N ALA A 17 3.90 1.15 2.47
CA ALA A 17 4.50 0.74 3.74
C ALA A 17 5.93 1.28 3.92
N ARG A 18 6.73 1.31 2.84
CA ARG A 18 8.06 1.94 2.85
C ARG A 18 7.98 3.44 3.13
N LYS A 19 7.00 4.16 2.57
CA LYS A 19 6.82 5.59 2.88
C LYS A 19 6.49 5.83 4.36
N ALA A 20 5.60 5.00 4.95
CA ALA A 20 5.37 5.06 6.39
C ALA A 20 6.68 4.84 7.17
N PHE A 21 7.45 3.81 6.83
CA PHE A 21 8.76 3.57 7.45
C PHE A 21 9.69 4.80 7.36
N ASP A 22 9.81 5.38 6.17
CA ASP A 22 10.69 6.54 5.93
C ASP A 22 10.21 7.78 6.70
N ASN A 23 8.91 7.86 7.00
CA ASN A 23 8.29 8.91 7.81
C ASN A 23 8.34 8.63 9.33
N GLY A 24 8.98 7.53 9.75
CA GLY A 24 9.06 7.13 11.17
C GLY A 24 7.79 6.46 11.72
N GLU A 25 6.85 6.10 10.85
CA GLU A 25 5.59 5.44 11.19
C GLU A 25 5.71 3.91 11.19
N VAL A 26 4.71 3.24 11.78
CA VAL A 26 4.57 1.78 11.65
C VAL A 26 4.42 1.41 10.16
N PRO A 27 5.23 0.50 9.60
CA PRO A 27 5.33 0.27 8.16
C PRO A 27 4.13 -0.53 7.62
N VAL A 28 2.97 0.13 7.53
CA VAL A 28 1.73 -0.41 6.98
C VAL A 28 1.32 0.41 5.78
N GLY A 29 1.02 -0.27 4.68
CA GLY A 29 0.53 0.30 3.43
C GLY A 29 -0.69 -0.43 2.94
N ALA A 30 -1.62 0.29 2.33
CA ALA A 30 -2.88 -0.23 1.83
C ALA A 30 -3.23 0.37 0.46
N ILE A 31 -3.89 -0.43 -0.37
CA ILE A 31 -4.42 -0.01 -1.66
C ILE A 31 -5.87 -0.47 -1.81
N VAL A 32 -6.65 0.28 -2.60
CA VAL A 32 -8.00 -0.13 -3.00
C VAL A 32 -8.00 -0.38 -4.51
N VAL A 33 -8.43 -1.57 -4.92
CA VAL A 33 -8.49 -1.99 -6.33
C VAL A 33 -9.95 -2.15 -6.73
N SER A 34 -10.31 -1.56 -7.88
CA SER A 34 -11.60 -1.75 -8.52
C SER A 34 -11.40 -1.92 -10.02
N GLN A 35 -12.04 -2.93 -10.62
CA GLN A 35 -11.92 -3.23 -12.06
C GLN A 35 -10.45 -3.34 -12.53
N ASN A 36 -9.62 -4.10 -11.81
CA ASN A 36 -8.18 -4.26 -12.07
C ASN A 36 -7.35 -2.96 -12.05
N LYS A 37 -7.88 -1.87 -11.50
CA LYS A 37 -7.19 -0.58 -11.37
C LYS A 37 -7.11 -0.15 -9.91
N ILE A 38 -5.95 0.36 -9.50
CA ILE A 38 -5.79 0.98 -8.18
C ILE A 38 -6.50 2.35 -8.19
N ILE A 39 -7.45 2.53 -7.28
CA ILE A 39 -8.22 3.77 -7.14
C ILE A 39 -7.80 4.60 -5.91
N ALA A 40 -7.11 3.98 -4.95
CA ALA A 40 -6.56 4.67 -3.78
C ALA A 40 -5.32 3.95 -3.24
N ARG A 41 -4.43 4.72 -2.60
CA ARG A 41 -3.22 4.27 -1.91
C ARG A 41 -3.09 5.06 -0.61
N ALA A 42 -2.72 4.41 0.48
CA ALA A 42 -2.52 5.04 1.78
C ALA A 42 -1.47 4.28 2.60
N HIS A 43 -0.89 4.95 3.60
CA HIS A 43 0.03 4.37 4.58
C HIS A 43 -0.32 4.86 5.99
N ASN A 44 0.26 4.23 7.02
CA ASN A 44 0.04 4.62 8.41
C ASN A 44 0.51 6.07 8.67
N GLN A 45 -0.26 6.81 9.48
CA GLN A 45 -0.02 8.24 9.80
C GLN A 45 -0.37 8.54 11.28
N THR A 46 -0.29 7.54 12.16
CA THR A 46 -0.81 7.64 13.53
C THR A 46 0.06 8.53 14.41
N GLU A 47 1.38 8.54 14.21
CA GLU A 47 2.33 9.34 14.98
C GLU A 47 2.42 10.80 14.48
N GLN A 48 1.77 11.12 13.35
CA GLN A 48 1.68 12.49 12.79
C GLN A 48 0.39 13.24 13.14
N LEU A 49 -0.52 12.67 13.94
CA LEU A 49 -1.81 13.26 14.34
C LEU A 49 -1.84 13.75 15.79
#